data_AF-A0A933UHT0-F1
#
_entry.id   AF-A0A933UHT0-F1
#
_cell.length_a   1.000
_cell.length_b   1.000
_cell.length_c   1.000
_cell.angle_alpha   90.00
_cell.angle_beta   90.00
_cell.angle_gamma   90.00
#
_symmetry.space_group_name_H-M   'P 1'
#
loop_
_entity.id
_entity.type
_entity.pdbx_description
1 polymer ?
#
loop_
_entity_poly.entity_id
_entity_poly.type
_entity_poly.pdbx_seq_one_letter_code
_entity_poly.pdbx_strand_id
1 'polypeptide(L)'
;MKMNLLVLASLLAMTGCTHTVKYKLAEQDRWTGPKISKTVAVETFADSTTPETRKDFKIDKTKWRTNYRSRYANSNLTAGVSTMIAKHLAHSGLFANVSTGPTTNADCVLSGTLAEYSSMGRVNSGAETTGAVSAGFGAIGYLLGAAATSGSKTEIRVSVKMDDLKLTGKSGEVLWQDSISIRTNFPAHFQAADTSAVFTHSDNALKSIVTEMIRRIGNTLATNQVRASQ
;
A
#
# COMPACT_ATOMS: atom_id res chain seq x y z
N MET A 1 -47.47 38.35 -1.82
CA MET A 1 -46.46 38.15 -0.77
C MET A 1 -45.38 37.24 -1.36
N LYS A 2 -44.14 37.75 -1.49
CA LYS A 2 -42.98 37.06 -2.09
C LYS A 2 -42.17 36.30 -1.03
N MET A 3 -41.40 35.31 -1.49
CA MET A 3 -40.26 34.63 -0.84
C MET A 3 -40.60 33.51 0.16
N ASN A 4 -39.92 32.35 0.19
CA ASN A 4 -38.83 31.88 -0.65
C ASN A 4 -38.71 30.35 -0.56
N LEU A 5 -38.42 29.78 -1.73
CA LEU A 5 -37.95 28.43 -1.99
C LEU A 5 -36.64 28.17 -1.22
N LEU A 6 -36.63 27.23 -0.26
CA LEU A 6 -35.41 26.70 0.35
C LEU A 6 -35.26 25.24 -0.05
N VAL A 7 -35.02 25.04 -1.35
CA VAL A 7 -34.32 23.87 -1.87
C VAL A 7 -32.83 24.17 -1.66
N LEU A 8 -32.28 23.81 -0.50
CA LEU A 8 -30.84 23.80 -0.32
C LEU A 8 -30.35 22.37 -0.55
N ALA A 9 -29.74 22.20 -1.72
CA ALA A 9 -29.19 20.97 -2.24
C ALA A 9 -28.20 20.33 -1.26
N SER A 10 -28.63 19.28 -0.58
CA SER A 10 -27.74 18.26 -0.01
C SER A 10 -27.34 17.26 -1.11
N LEU A 11 -26.84 17.76 -2.25
CA LEU A 11 -25.88 17.02 -3.06
C LEU A 11 -24.52 17.15 -2.35
N LEU A 12 -24.40 16.49 -1.20
CA LEU A 12 -23.11 16.00 -0.73
C LEU A 12 -22.69 14.99 -1.79
N ALA A 13 -21.94 15.48 -2.77
CA ALA A 13 -21.21 14.66 -3.70
C ALA A 13 -20.42 13.65 -2.84
N MET A 14 -20.92 12.43 -2.76
CA MET A 14 -20.13 11.28 -2.35
C MET A 14 -19.13 11.03 -3.48
N THR A 15 -18.22 11.99 -3.72
CA THR A 15 -16.93 11.75 -4.36
C THR A 15 -16.17 10.91 -3.35
N GLY A 16 -16.56 9.65 -3.29
CA GLY A 16 -15.84 8.65 -2.55
C GLY A 16 -14.45 8.63 -3.15
N CYS A 17 -13.51 9.27 -2.46
CA CYS A 17 -12.15 9.42 -2.94
C CYS A 17 -11.65 8.05 -3.33
N THR A 18 -11.37 7.90 -4.62
CA THR A 18 -10.71 6.73 -5.14
C THR A 18 -9.30 6.68 -4.54
N HIS A 19 -8.93 5.55 -3.95
CA HIS A 19 -7.59 5.32 -3.44
C HIS A 19 -6.68 4.83 -4.57
N THR A 20 -5.46 5.37 -4.60
CA THR A 20 -4.39 4.88 -5.47
C THR A 20 -3.32 4.32 -4.57
N VAL A 21 -2.85 3.10 -4.85
CA VAL A 21 -1.71 2.50 -4.14
C VAL A 21 -0.55 3.49 -4.19
N LYS A 22 -0.12 3.98 -3.03
CA LYS A 22 0.94 4.98 -2.95
C LYS A 22 1.63 4.95 -1.60
N TYR A 23 2.95 5.09 -1.63
CA TYR A 23 3.76 5.32 -0.43
C TYR A 23 4.87 6.31 -0.75
N LYS A 24 5.41 6.95 0.29
CA LYS A 24 6.51 7.91 0.15
C LYS A 24 7.84 7.17 0.05
N LEU A 25 8.60 7.51 -0.98
CA LEU A 25 10.00 7.10 -1.15
C LEU A 25 10.92 8.14 -0.51
N ALA A 26 12.01 7.67 0.07
CA ALA A 26 12.98 8.49 0.80
C ALA A 26 14.41 8.00 0.52
N GLU A 27 15.41 8.74 0.97
CA GLU A 27 16.83 8.44 0.69
C GLU A 27 17.25 7.06 1.23
N GLN A 28 16.71 6.62 2.38
CA GLN A 28 17.01 5.29 2.92
C GLN A 28 16.50 4.13 2.06
N ASP A 29 15.61 4.39 1.10
CA ASP A 29 15.12 3.38 0.16
C ASP A 29 16.07 3.19 -1.04
N ARG A 30 17.18 3.94 -1.09
CA ARG A 30 18.20 3.80 -2.12
C ARG A 30 19.09 2.59 -1.87
N TRP A 31 19.38 1.88 -2.94
CA TRP A 31 20.37 0.82 -2.95
C TRP A 31 21.77 1.43 -2.81
N THR A 32 22.54 0.93 -1.85
CA THR A 32 23.89 1.42 -1.54
C THR A 32 25.00 0.52 -2.08
N GLY A 33 24.66 -0.65 -2.61
CA GLY A 33 25.62 -1.60 -3.18
C GLY A 33 25.94 -1.35 -4.66
N PRO A 34 26.62 -2.31 -5.32
CA PRO A 34 26.93 -2.22 -6.74
C PRO A 34 25.67 -2.12 -7.59
N LYS A 35 25.69 -1.23 -8.59
CA LYS A 35 24.59 -1.10 -9.56
C LYS A 35 24.63 -2.23 -10.58
N ILE A 36 23.46 -2.66 -11.02
CA ILE A 36 23.30 -3.63 -12.09
C ILE A 36 23.08 -2.86 -13.39
N SER A 37 24.05 -2.96 -14.30
CA SER A 37 23.99 -2.37 -15.66
C SER A 37 23.03 -3.13 -16.58
N LYS A 38 21.77 -3.29 -16.15
CA LYS A 38 20.68 -3.94 -16.89
C LYS A 38 19.42 -3.09 -16.82
N THR A 39 18.61 -3.17 -17.86
CA THR A 39 17.25 -2.64 -17.90
C THR A 39 16.28 -3.70 -17.40
N VAL A 40 15.50 -3.37 -16.37
CA VAL A 40 14.45 -4.26 -15.85
C VAL A 40 13.06 -3.76 -16.24
N ALA A 41 12.24 -4.66 -16.76
CA ALA A 41 10.81 -4.42 -16.95
C ALA A 41 10.03 -5.00 -15.78
N VAL A 42 9.08 -4.24 -15.23
CA VAL A 42 8.16 -4.71 -14.21
C VAL A 42 6.83 -5.05 -14.87
N GLU A 43 6.45 -6.32 -14.83
CA GLU A 43 5.15 -6.78 -15.35
C GLU A 43 4.00 -6.40 -14.42
N THR A 44 2.78 -6.48 -14.98
CA THR A 44 1.58 -6.45 -14.15
C THR A 44 1.57 -7.70 -13.30
N PHE A 45 1.65 -7.55 -11.98
CA PHE A 45 1.61 -8.68 -11.05
C PHE A 45 0.26 -9.37 -11.15
N ALA A 46 0.25 -10.70 -11.07
CA ALA A 46 -0.99 -11.45 -10.97
C ALA A 46 -1.70 -11.12 -9.65
N ASP A 47 -3.04 -11.17 -9.65
CA ASP A 47 -3.84 -10.95 -8.44
C ASP A 47 -4.47 -12.27 -8.00
N SER A 48 -4.02 -12.79 -6.86
CA SER A 48 -4.68 -13.91 -6.19
C SER A 48 -5.25 -13.51 -4.82
N THR A 49 -5.34 -12.20 -4.55
CA THR A 49 -5.93 -11.71 -3.31
C THR A 49 -7.42 -12.03 -3.27
N THR A 50 -7.92 -12.40 -2.09
CA THR A 50 -9.37 -12.46 -1.87
C THR A 50 -9.93 -11.04 -1.79
N PRO A 51 -10.87 -10.64 -2.68
CA PRO A 51 -11.44 -9.29 -2.66
C PRO A 51 -12.18 -8.99 -1.36
N GLU A 52 -11.65 -8.08 -0.53
CA GLU A 52 -12.43 -7.53 0.57
C GLU A 52 -13.46 -6.55 -0.01
N THR A 53 -14.74 -6.93 0.03
CA THR A 53 -15.83 -6.11 -0.55
C THR A 53 -16.54 -5.29 0.51
N ARG A 54 -16.35 -5.60 1.79
CA ARG A 54 -17.06 -4.94 2.89
C ARG A 54 -16.16 -3.90 3.52
N LYS A 55 -16.61 -2.63 3.51
CA LYS A 55 -15.95 -1.53 4.21
C LYS A 55 -15.80 -1.79 5.70
N ASP A 56 -16.88 -2.27 6.32
CA ASP A 56 -16.94 -2.54 7.75
C ASP A 56 -17.50 -3.95 7.97
N PHE A 57 -17.01 -4.64 9.00
CA PHE A 57 -17.56 -5.92 9.46
C PHE A 57 -17.45 -6.03 10.99
N LYS A 58 -18.02 -7.09 11.57
CA LYS A 58 -17.90 -7.36 13.01
C LYS A 58 -17.17 -8.67 13.23
N ILE A 59 -16.22 -8.65 14.16
CA ILE A 59 -15.67 -9.83 14.82
C ILE A 59 -16.17 -9.75 16.26
N ASP A 60 -16.97 -10.74 16.66
CA ASP A 60 -17.74 -10.70 17.89
C ASP A 60 -18.60 -9.41 17.99
N LYS A 61 -18.45 -8.65 19.07
CA LYS A 61 -19.12 -7.36 19.29
C LYS A 61 -18.31 -6.17 18.78
N THR A 62 -17.14 -6.39 18.20
CA THR A 62 -16.22 -5.33 17.79
C THR A 62 -16.35 -5.05 16.30
N LYS A 63 -16.57 -3.78 15.94
CA LYS A 63 -16.58 -3.32 14.55
C LYS A 63 -15.13 -3.14 14.05
N TRP A 64 -14.86 -3.61 12.85
CA TRP A 64 -13.60 -3.47 12.12
C TRP A 64 -13.86 -2.78 10.79
N ARG A 65 -12.93 -1.92 10.38
CA ARG A 65 -12.93 -1.22 9.09
C ARG A 65 -11.75 -1.71 8.26
N THR A 66 -11.96 -1.96 6.96
CA THR A 66 -10.97 -2.57 6.07
C THR A 66 -10.49 -1.65 4.96
N ASN A 67 -9.43 -2.03 4.24
CA ASN A 67 -9.03 -1.48 2.95
C ASN A 67 -9.83 -2.11 1.79
N TYR A 68 -11.16 -2.10 1.89
CA TYR A 68 -12.06 -2.70 0.91
C TYR A 68 -11.79 -2.27 -0.54
N ARG A 69 -11.83 -3.25 -1.44
CA ARG A 69 -11.29 -3.20 -2.79
C ARG A 69 -12.01 -2.23 -3.73
N SER A 70 -13.29 -1.93 -3.48
CA SER A 70 -14.08 -1.06 -4.37
C SER A 70 -13.66 0.42 -4.34
N ARG A 71 -12.73 0.80 -3.47
CA ARG A 71 -12.16 2.15 -3.46
C ARG A 71 -10.92 2.33 -4.32
N TYR A 72 -10.27 1.28 -4.81
CA TYR A 72 -9.11 1.48 -5.67
C TYR A 72 -9.54 2.08 -7.01
N ALA A 73 -8.85 3.15 -7.45
CA ALA A 73 -9.33 4.08 -8.47
C ALA A 73 -9.83 3.49 -9.78
N ASN A 74 -9.31 2.32 -10.18
CA ASN A 74 -9.62 1.68 -11.46
C ASN A 74 -9.92 0.18 -11.30
N SER A 75 -10.35 -0.28 -10.10
CA SER A 75 -10.54 -1.70 -9.72
C SER A 75 -9.34 -2.65 -9.93
N ASN A 76 -8.25 -2.16 -10.52
CA ASN A 76 -7.02 -2.88 -10.81
C ASN A 76 -5.94 -2.56 -9.78
N LEU A 77 -6.08 -3.18 -8.59
CA LEU A 77 -5.12 -3.09 -7.49
C LEU A 77 -3.70 -3.43 -7.96
N THR A 78 -3.54 -4.50 -8.72
CA THR A 78 -2.23 -5.00 -9.15
C THR A 78 -1.53 -4.07 -10.13
N ALA A 79 -2.24 -3.38 -11.02
CA ALA A 79 -1.63 -2.32 -11.84
C ALA A 79 -1.06 -1.18 -10.97
N GLY A 80 -1.77 -0.79 -9.91
CA GLY A 80 -1.28 0.19 -8.93
C GLY A 80 -0.05 -0.31 -8.17
N VAL A 81 -0.07 -1.58 -7.74
CA VAL A 81 1.07 -2.24 -7.08
C VAL A 81 2.28 -2.31 -8.01
N SER A 82 2.14 -2.81 -9.24
CA SER A 82 3.20 -2.87 -10.25
C SER A 82 3.81 -1.50 -10.54
N THR A 83 2.97 -0.48 -10.70
CA THR A 83 3.43 0.89 -10.95
C THR A 83 4.26 1.40 -9.78
N MET A 84 3.81 1.16 -8.54
CA MET A 84 4.56 1.56 -7.35
C MET A 84 5.85 0.77 -7.16
N ILE A 85 5.86 -0.52 -7.49
CA ILE A 85 7.08 -1.35 -7.48
C ILE A 85 8.10 -0.81 -8.48
N ALA A 86 7.69 -0.55 -9.73
CA ALA A 86 8.56 0.02 -10.75
C ALA A 86 9.12 1.38 -10.31
N LYS A 87 8.27 2.24 -9.72
CA LYS A 87 8.72 3.53 -9.18
C LYS A 87 9.75 3.36 -8.06
N HIS A 88 9.56 2.39 -7.16
CA HIS A 88 10.51 2.12 -6.08
C HIS A 88 11.83 1.55 -6.61
N LEU A 89 11.79 0.63 -7.56
CA LEU A 89 12.99 0.11 -8.25
C LEU A 89 13.77 1.22 -8.97
N ALA A 90 13.06 2.11 -9.66
CA ALA A 90 13.70 3.25 -10.33
C ALA A 90 14.36 4.20 -9.32
N HIS A 91 13.66 4.50 -8.23
CA HIS A 91 14.19 5.34 -7.14
C HIS A 91 15.36 4.70 -6.42
N SER A 92 15.34 3.37 -6.23
CA SER A 92 16.40 2.69 -5.50
C SER A 92 17.74 2.76 -6.22
N GLY A 93 17.73 2.85 -7.55
CA GLY A 93 18.95 2.93 -8.36
C GLY A 93 19.72 1.61 -8.44
N LEU A 94 19.10 0.48 -8.06
CA LEU A 94 19.69 -0.85 -8.19
C LEU A 94 19.96 -1.21 -9.66
N PHE A 95 19.00 -0.91 -10.55
CA PHE A 95 19.10 -1.14 -11.99
C PHE A 95 19.40 0.16 -12.73
N ALA A 96 20.08 0.07 -13.87
CA ALA A 96 20.39 1.22 -14.71
C ALA A 96 19.11 1.89 -15.25
N ASN A 97 18.13 1.08 -15.67
CA ASN A 97 16.84 1.56 -16.16
C ASN A 97 15.72 0.64 -15.66
N VAL A 98 14.54 1.23 -15.44
CA VAL A 98 13.33 0.50 -15.02
C VAL A 98 12.17 0.94 -15.91
N SER A 99 11.46 -0.02 -16.50
CA SER A 99 10.25 0.18 -17.30
C SER A 99 9.06 -0.57 -16.70
N THR A 100 7.85 -0.20 -17.09
CA THR A 100 6.61 -0.90 -16.76
C THR A 100 6.03 -1.57 -18.01
N GLY A 101 5.51 -2.79 -17.87
CA GLY A 101 4.83 -3.51 -18.94
C GLY A 101 5.75 -4.35 -19.81
N PRO A 102 5.20 -5.05 -20.83
CA PRO A 102 5.98 -5.92 -21.70
C PRO A 102 6.88 -5.06 -22.59
N THR A 103 8.19 -5.09 -22.35
CA THR A 103 9.15 -4.41 -23.21
C THR A 103 10.09 -5.42 -23.86
N THR A 104 10.10 -5.45 -25.19
CA THR A 104 11.00 -6.28 -26.02
C THR A 104 12.49 -5.98 -25.82
N ASN A 105 12.81 -4.87 -25.15
CA ASN A 105 14.17 -4.36 -24.96
C ASN A 105 14.71 -4.49 -23.52
N ALA A 106 13.97 -5.10 -22.60
CA ALA A 106 14.49 -5.30 -21.24
C ALA A 106 15.48 -6.48 -21.19
N ASP A 107 16.52 -6.32 -20.39
CA ASP A 107 17.50 -7.38 -20.12
C ASP A 107 16.97 -8.38 -19.09
N CYS A 108 16.07 -7.92 -18.23
CA CYS A 108 15.40 -8.73 -17.21
C CYS A 108 13.94 -8.33 -17.06
N VAL A 109 13.11 -9.28 -16.63
CA VAL A 109 11.69 -9.10 -16.36
C VAL A 109 11.42 -9.48 -14.91
N LEU A 110 10.82 -8.56 -14.15
CA LEU A 110 10.34 -8.81 -12.79
C LEU A 110 8.84 -9.09 -12.84
N SER A 111 8.46 -10.26 -12.33
CA SER A 111 7.08 -10.72 -12.23
C SER A 111 6.79 -11.36 -10.87
N GLY A 112 5.52 -11.67 -10.64
CA GLY A 112 5.08 -12.38 -9.44
C GLY A 112 3.58 -12.22 -9.20
N THR A 113 3.15 -12.66 -8.02
CA THR A 113 1.73 -12.69 -7.63
C THR A 113 1.51 -11.91 -6.34
N LEU A 114 0.51 -11.02 -6.34
CA LEU A 114 -0.01 -10.42 -5.12
C LEU A 114 -1.00 -11.39 -4.48
N ALA A 115 -0.57 -12.06 -3.41
CA ALA A 115 -1.34 -13.12 -2.77
C ALA A 115 -2.19 -12.63 -1.60
N GLU A 116 -1.72 -11.63 -0.86
CA GLU A 116 -2.50 -10.95 0.17
C GLU A 116 -2.27 -9.44 0.09
N TYR A 117 -3.34 -8.65 0.24
CA TYR A 117 -3.27 -7.20 0.32
C TYR A 117 -4.38 -6.65 1.22
N SER A 118 -4.21 -6.85 2.52
CA SER A 118 -5.25 -6.54 3.50
C SER A 118 -4.72 -5.67 4.63
N SER A 119 -5.58 -4.76 5.07
CA SER A 119 -5.42 -4.03 6.31
C SER A 119 -6.79 -3.79 6.93
N MET A 120 -6.83 -3.84 8.25
CA MET A 120 -8.04 -3.55 9.01
C MET A 120 -7.70 -2.85 10.31
N GLY A 121 -8.55 -1.89 10.68
CA GLY A 121 -8.48 -1.19 11.95
C GLY A 121 -9.71 -1.48 12.79
N ARG A 122 -9.51 -1.73 14.08
CA ARG A 122 -10.61 -1.81 15.05
C ARG A 122 -11.27 -0.43 15.17
N VAL A 123 -12.59 -0.36 15.11
CA VAL A 123 -13.30 0.91 15.28
C VAL A 123 -13.47 1.20 16.76
N ASN A 124 -13.00 2.37 17.20
CA ASN A 124 -13.24 2.87 18.55
C ASN A 124 -14.42 3.85 18.51
N SER A 125 -15.64 3.33 18.57
CA SER A 125 -16.87 4.14 18.43
C SER A 125 -16.98 5.24 19.48
N GLY A 126 -16.46 5.04 20.70
CA GLY A 126 -16.49 6.05 21.76
C GLY A 126 -15.59 7.25 21.41
N ALA A 127 -14.39 6.99 20.93
CA ALA A 127 -13.46 8.03 20.48
C ALA A 127 -13.96 8.73 19.19
N GLU A 128 -14.46 7.97 18.21
CA GLU A 128 -15.05 8.54 16.99
C GLU A 128 -16.25 9.45 17.32
N THR A 129 -17.15 9.02 18.21
CA THR A 129 -18.30 9.82 18.65
C THR A 129 -17.88 11.09 19.39
N THR A 130 -16.93 10.98 20.32
CA THR A 130 -16.42 12.12 21.08
C THR A 130 -15.77 13.15 20.15
N GLY A 131 -14.98 12.69 19.18
CA GLY A 131 -14.38 13.55 18.15
C GLY A 131 -15.42 14.23 17.26
N ALA A 132 -16.45 13.51 16.82
CA ALA A 132 -17.50 14.06 15.96
C ALA A 132 -18.37 15.10 16.69
N VAL A 133 -18.82 14.79 17.91
CA VAL A 133 -19.66 15.70 18.71
C VAL A 133 -18.90 16.97 19.06
N SER A 134 -17.66 16.84 19.52
CA SER A 134 -16.83 17.98 19.92
C SER A 134 -16.48 18.90 18.75
N ALA A 135 -16.21 18.36 17.56
CA ALA A 135 -16.01 19.15 16.34
C ALA A 135 -17.26 19.96 15.94
N GLY A 136 -18.47 19.49 16.29
CA GLY A 136 -19.72 20.21 16.08
C GLY A 136 -19.83 21.53 16.87
N PHE A 137 -19.00 21.72 17.90
CA PHE A 137 -18.95 22.95 18.70
C PHE A 137 -17.84 23.93 18.25
N GLY A 138 -17.34 23.78 17.02
CA GLY A 138 -16.33 24.67 16.44
C GLY A 138 -14.92 24.41 16.94
N ALA A 139 -14.01 25.36 16.72
CA ALA A 139 -12.58 25.18 16.93
C ALA A 139 -12.19 24.82 18.38
N ILE A 140 -12.84 25.44 19.36
CA ILE A 140 -12.60 25.16 20.79
C ILE A 140 -13.07 23.74 21.14
N GLY A 141 -14.26 23.36 20.66
CA GLY A 141 -14.78 22.01 20.82
C GLY A 141 -13.84 20.96 20.20
N TYR A 142 -13.35 21.21 18.98
CA TYR A 142 -12.37 20.35 18.32
C TYR A 142 -11.10 20.14 19.15
N LEU A 143 -10.53 21.22 19.72
CA LEU A 143 -9.32 21.12 20.55
C LEU A 143 -9.55 20.28 21.83
N LEU A 144 -10.69 20.48 22.50
CA LEU A 144 -11.07 19.70 23.67
C LEU A 144 -11.32 18.22 23.31
N GLY A 145 -11.96 17.96 22.18
CA GLY A 145 -12.16 16.61 21.65
C GLY A 145 -10.86 15.90 21.29
N ALA A 146 -9.95 16.60 20.63
CA ALA A 146 -8.61 16.09 20.31
C ALA A 146 -7.83 15.76 21.59
N ALA A 147 -7.87 16.63 22.61
CA ALA A 147 -7.26 16.36 23.91
C ALA A 147 -7.87 15.12 24.58
N ALA A 148 -9.20 15.06 24.66
CA ALA A 148 -9.93 13.95 25.28
C ALA A 148 -9.71 12.60 24.58
N THR A 149 -9.40 12.61 23.28
CA THR A 149 -9.21 11.38 22.49
C THR A 149 -7.74 11.07 22.17
N SER A 150 -6.80 11.95 22.52
CA SER A 150 -5.35 11.82 22.23
C SER A 150 -4.72 10.49 22.68
N GLY A 151 -5.18 9.93 23.81
CA GLY A 151 -4.74 8.65 24.34
C GLY A 151 -5.50 7.43 23.80
N SER A 152 -6.56 7.64 23.01
CA SER A 152 -7.42 6.57 22.51
C SER A 152 -6.72 5.80 21.41
N LYS A 153 -6.33 4.58 21.74
CA LYS A 153 -5.68 3.65 20.81
C LYS A 153 -6.69 2.73 20.14
N THR A 154 -6.28 2.19 19.01
CA THR A 154 -6.95 1.10 18.32
C THR A 154 -5.95 0.11 17.77
N GLU A 155 -6.39 -1.11 17.53
CA GLU A 155 -5.59 -2.16 16.91
C GLU A 155 -5.66 -2.04 15.38
N ILE A 156 -4.49 -2.07 14.74
CA ILE A 156 -4.34 -2.20 13.29
C ILE A 156 -3.74 -3.57 13.01
N ARG A 157 -4.31 -4.26 12.02
CA ARG A 157 -3.78 -5.52 11.48
C ARG A 157 -3.49 -5.32 10.00
N VAL A 158 -2.33 -5.78 9.56
CA VAL A 158 -1.88 -5.68 8.16
C VAL A 158 -1.35 -7.03 7.73
N SER A 159 -1.74 -7.48 6.54
CA SER A 159 -1.21 -8.68 5.90
C SER A 159 -1.02 -8.38 4.41
N VAL A 160 0.24 -8.32 3.98
CA VAL A 160 0.61 -8.20 2.57
C VAL A 160 1.56 -9.34 2.23
N LYS A 161 1.30 -10.03 1.12
CA LYS A 161 2.09 -11.17 0.66
C LYS A 161 2.28 -11.09 -0.83
N MET A 162 3.53 -11.25 -1.25
CA MET A 162 3.92 -11.39 -2.65
C MET A 162 4.60 -12.74 -2.83
N ASP A 163 4.00 -13.57 -3.68
CA ASP A 163 4.44 -14.94 -3.97
C ASP A 163 5.02 -15.03 -5.38
N ASP A 164 5.84 -16.05 -5.59
CA ASP A 164 6.45 -16.37 -6.87
C ASP A 164 7.12 -15.15 -7.53
N LEU A 165 7.75 -14.31 -6.70
CA LEU A 165 8.53 -13.18 -7.17
C LEU A 165 9.69 -13.72 -7.99
N LYS A 166 9.82 -13.30 -9.25
CA LYS A 166 10.84 -13.81 -10.18
C LYS A 166 11.49 -12.67 -10.93
N LEU A 167 12.81 -12.68 -10.98
CA LEU A 167 13.59 -11.89 -11.93
C LEU A 167 14.13 -12.85 -12.99
N THR A 168 13.58 -12.77 -14.19
CA THR A 168 13.96 -13.62 -15.33
C THR A 168 14.84 -12.83 -16.28
N GLY A 169 15.96 -13.37 -16.72
CA GLY A 169 16.80 -12.75 -17.74
C GLY A 169 16.24 -12.93 -19.16
N LYS A 170 16.86 -12.27 -20.12
CA LYS A 170 16.40 -12.25 -21.53
C LYS A 170 16.34 -13.64 -22.18
N SER A 171 17.15 -14.61 -21.73
CA SER A 171 17.13 -15.97 -22.28
C SER A 171 16.09 -16.88 -21.62
N GLY A 172 15.34 -16.35 -20.64
CA GLY A 172 14.37 -17.12 -19.84
C GLY A 172 14.97 -17.72 -18.57
N GLU A 173 16.25 -17.48 -18.29
CA GLU A 173 16.91 -17.96 -17.08
C GLU A 173 16.39 -17.23 -15.84
N VAL A 174 16.13 -17.96 -14.75
CA VAL A 174 15.72 -17.36 -13.48
C VAL A 174 16.96 -16.86 -12.75
N LEU A 175 17.09 -15.55 -12.63
CA LEU A 175 18.22 -14.88 -11.97
C LEU A 175 18.00 -14.73 -10.46
N TRP A 176 16.73 -14.64 -10.05
CA TRP A 176 16.32 -14.58 -8.65
C TRP A 176 14.85 -15.01 -8.52
N GLN A 177 14.52 -15.75 -7.45
CA GLN A 177 13.14 -16.13 -7.13
C GLN A 177 12.93 -16.15 -5.62
N ASP A 178 11.79 -15.65 -5.13
CA ASP A 178 11.47 -15.63 -3.71
C ASP A 178 9.97 -15.47 -3.44
N SER A 179 9.58 -15.46 -2.17
CA SER A 179 8.27 -15.02 -1.69
C SER A 179 8.45 -14.23 -0.39
N ILE A 180 7.80 -13.07 -0.31
CA ILE A 180 7.99 -12.12 0.79
C ILE A 180 6.62 -11.78 1.37
N SER A 181 6.49 -11.88 2.69
CA SER A 181 5.26 -11.54 3.40
C SER A 181 5.54 -10.67 4.61
N ILE A 182 4.58 -9.79 4.90
CA ILE A 182 4.52 -9.02 6.14
C ILE A 182 3.13 -9.23 6.71
N ARG A 183 3.08 -9.83 7.90
CA ARG A 183 1.89 -9.88 8.74
C ARG A 183 2.22 -9.26 10.09
N THR A 184 1.52 -8.20 10.45
CA THR A 184 1.78 -7.47 11.69
C THR A 184 0.48 -6.96 12.32
N ASN A 185 0.52 -6.80 13.64
CA ASN A 185 -0.49 -6.16 14.44
C ASN A 185 0.17 -5.12 15.35
N PHE A 186 -0.40 -3.92 15.41
CA PHE A 186 0.14 -2.86 16.24
C PHE A 186 -0.95 -1.91 16.76
N PRO A 187 -0.76 -1.33 17.95
CA PRO A 187 -1.62 -0.26 18.43
C PRO A 187 -1.28 1.05 17.71
N ALA A 188 -2.30 1.80 17.31
CA ALA A 188 -2.18 3.14 16.74
C ALA A 188 -3.22 4.07 17.35
N HIS A 189 -3.15 5.38 17.06
CA HIS A 189 -4.24 6.32 17.41
C HIS A 189 -5.55 5.89 16.74
N PHE A 190 -6.71 6.11 17.36
CA PHE A 190 -7.98 5.58 16.85
C PHE A 190 -8.31 6.00 15.41
N GLN A 191 -7.89 7.20 14.98
CA GLN A 191 -8.03 7.70 13.61
C GLN A 191 -7.24 6.87 12.58
N ALA A 192 -6.27 6.05 13.00
CA ALA A 192 -5.59 5.12 12.11
C ALA A 192 -6.52 4.02 11.58
N ALA A 193 -7.70 3.83 12.18
CA ALA A 193 -8.77 2.98 11.67
C ALA A 193 -9.76 3.74 10.76
N ASP A 194 -9.53 5.02 10.47
CA ASP A 194 -10.35 5.78 9.52
C ASP A 194 -10.24 5.23 8.10
N THR A 195 -11.28 5.45 7.30
CA THR A 195 -11.41 4.83 5.97
C THR A 195 -10.17 5.07 5.10
N SER A 196 -9.68 6.30 5.02
CA SER A 196 -8.48 6.63 4.22
C SER A 196 -7.18 6.13 4.84
N ALA A 197 -7.09 6.12 6.18
CA ALA A 197 -5.90 5.71 6.90
C ALA A 197 -5.64 4.20 6.75
N VAL A 198 -6.69 3.38 6.75
CA VAL A 198 -6.55 1.92 6.65
C VAL A 198 -5.82 1.51 5.37
N PHE A 199 -6.17 2.08 4.21
CA PHE A 199 -5.45 1.82 2.95
C PHE A 199 -3.95 2.11 3.03
N THR A 200 -3.56 3.16 3.77
CA THR A 200 -2.15 3.57 3.89
C THR A 200 -1.31 2.51 4.59
N HIS A 201 -1.90 1.70 5.48
CA HIS A 201 -1.16 0.65 6.20
C HIS A 201 -0.73 -0.49 5.28
N SER A 202 -1.61 -0.93 4.37
CA SER A 202 -1.24 -1.92 3.34
C SER A 202 -0.21 -1.36 2.36
N ASP A 203 -0.33 -0.08 1.98
CA ASP A 203 0.62 0.57 1.09
C ASP A 203 2.02 0.68 1.74
N ASN A 204 2.09 0.96 3.04
CA ASN A 204 3.35 0.98 3.79
C ASN A 204 3.95 -0.42 3.97
N ALA A 205 3.14 -1.45 4.18
CA ALA A 205 3.62 -2.83 4.21
C ALA A 205 4.16 -3.27 2.84
N LEU A 206 3.51 -2.85 1.75
CA LEU A 206 4.04 -3.05 0.40
C LEU A 206 5.39 -2.37 0.23
N LYS A 207 5.57 -1.13 0.70
CA LYS A 207 6.88 -0.45 0.68
C LYS A 207 7.96 -1.35 1.30
N SER A 208 7.73 -1.85 2.50
CA SER A 208 8.69 -2.71 3.21
C SER A 208 9.00 -4.01 2.46
N ILE A 209 7.99 -4.65 1.85
CA ILE A 209 8.20 -5.83 1.00
C ILE A 209 9.09 -5.50 -0.19
N VAL A 210 8.85 -4.37 -0.86
CA VAL A 210 9.61 -3.97 -2.04
C VAL A 210 11.04 -3.57 -1.68
N THR A 211 11.26 -2.89 -0.56
CA THR A 211 12.60 -2.62 -0.03
C THR A 211 13.37 -3.92 0.20
N GLU A 212 12.72 -4.91 0.84
CA GLU A 212 13.34 -6.20 1.11
C GLU A 212 13.62 -6.99 -0.17
N MET A 213 12.70 -6.95 -1.14
CA MET A 213 12.89 -7.54 -2.48
C MET A 213 14.13 -6.95 -3.17
N ILE A 214 14.24 -5.62 -3.22
CA ILE A 214 15.39 -4.91 -3.83
C ILE A 214 16.69 -5.34 -3.16
N ARG A 215 16.71 -5.38 -1.83
CA ARG A 215 17.87 -5.81 -1.06
C ARG A 215 18.29 -7.25 -1.39
N ARG A 216 17.33 -8.18 -1.46
CA ARG A 216 17.59 -9.59 -1.79
C ARG A 216 18.10 -9.77 -3.22
N ILE A 217 17.46 -9.12 -4.20
CA ILE A 217 17.92 -9.13 -5.60
C ILE A 217 19.36 -8.60 -5.69
N GLY A 218 19.64 -7.44 -5.10
CA GLY A 218 20.97 -6.82 -5.13
C GLY A 218 22.05 -7.73 -4.55
N ASN A 219 21.78 -8.36 -3.40
CA ASN A 219 22.72 -9.30 -2.78
C ASN A 219 22.96 -10.57 -3.62
N THR A 220 21.91 -11.15 -4.19
CA THR A 220 22.02 -12.35 -5.03
C THR A 220 22.83 -12.07 -6.29
N LEU A 221 22.55 -10.97 -6.99
CA LEU A 221 23.21 -10.66 -8.26
C LEU A 221 24.67 -10.20 -8.07
N ALA A 222 24.97 -9.46 -7.00
CA ALA A 222 26.35 -9.14 -6.64
C ALA A 222 27.18 -10.41 -6.37
N THR A 223 26.60 -11.39 -5.67
CA THR A 223 27.27 -12.67 -5.39
C THR A 223 27.56 -13.45 -6.68
N ASN A 224 26.62 -13.47 -7.63
CA ASN A 224 26.78 -14.16 -8.90
C ASN A 224 27.84 -13.52 -9.79
N GLN A 225 27.97 -12.19 -9.78
CA GLN A 225 29.03 -11.48 -10.52
C GLN A 225 30.42 -11.84 -10.02
N VAL A 226 30.62 -11.93 -8.70
CA VAL A 226 31.92 -12.32 -8.12
C VAL A 226 32.32 -13.73 -8.56
N ARG A 227 31.38 -14.68 -8.54
CA ARG A 227 31.64 -16.07 -8.95
C ARG A 227 32.01 -16.20 -10.43
N ALA A 228 31.42 -15.38 -11.30
CA ALA A 228 31.73 -15.40 -12.73
C ALA A 228 33.11 -14.80 -13.08
N SER A 229 33.74 -14.10 -12.14
CA SER A 229 35.07 -13.48 -12.31
C SER A 229 36.23 -14.32 -11.76
N GLN A 230 35.94 -15.47 -11.14
CA GLN A 230 36.91 -16.46 -10.65
C GLN A 230 37.08 -17.60 -11.64
#